data_AF-A0A3M6CSH9-F1
#
_entry.id   AF-A0A3M6CSH9-F1
#
_cell.length_a   1.000
_cell.length_b   1.000
_cell.length_c   1.000
_cell.angle_alpha   90.00
_cell.angle_beta   90.00
_cell.angle_gamma   90.00
#
_symmetry.space_group_name_H-M   'P 1'
#
loop_
_entity.id
_entity.type
_entity.pdbx_description
1 polymer ?
#
loop_
_entity_poly.entity_id
_entity_poly.type
_entity_poly.pdbx_seq_one_letter_code
_entity_poly.pdbx_strand_id
1 'polypeptide(L)'
;MRMRALVTVVGLLLMALAVEAVAATQVRSVRLWRAPDNTRLVFDLSGPVQHSVFTLTSPDRLVIDINGATLGGPLNVSTANTPISSMRSAQRTPTDLRVVIDLKKAVTPKSFTLAPNQQYGNRLVVDLFDNAADANPTPVIPDTAANTAPAVPVSPAKPEIKLTPVPNGKRDIVVVIDAGHGGEDPGASGGAGQKEKNVVLSIAKELQRQVNAEKGYRAELTRTGDYFIPLRKRTEIARSKGADLFVSIHADAAPSTAAFGASVFALSDRGATSETARWLADSENRSDLIGGAGAVSLDDKDRMLAGVLLDLSMTASLSSSLNVGQKVLSNIGRVTSLHKSRVEQAGFMVLKSPDIPSILVETGFISNANEANKLSSASHQQALARSINSGVKQFFQQNPPQGTYIAWLRDNGKLAQGPRNHVVRSGETLAMLAARYDMNIATLRSANNLKTDELKIGQDLRIPSSEVATQQ
;
A
#
# COMPACT_ATOMS: atom_id res chain seq x y z
N MET A 1 12.38 7.41 71.72
CA MET A 1 13.43 6.67 70.97
C MET A 1 12.90 5.46 70.19
N ARG A 2 11.99 4.64 70.73
CA ARG A 2 11.51 3.39 70.08
C ARG A 2 10.74 3.58 68.77
N MET A 3 9.96 4.65 68.63
CA MET A 3 9.15 4.90 67.43
C MET A 3 9.97 5.38 66.22
N ARG A 4 11.08 6.09 66.47
CA ARG A 4 12.01 6.50 65.41
C ARG A 4 12.77 5.30 64.83
N ALA A 5 13.20 4.37 65.68
CA ALA A 5 13.87 3.15 65.23
C ALA A 5 12.95 2.25 64.38
N LEU A 6 11.66 2.17 64.73
CA LEU A 6 10.67 1.38 63.97
C LEU A 6 10.43 1.96 62.56
N VAL A 7 10.33 3.29 62.44
CA VAL A 7 10.15 3.97 61.15
C VAL A 7 11.38 3.82 60.25
N THR A 8 12.59 3.87 60.81
CA THR A 8 13.82 3.67 60.03
C THR A 8 13.94 2.22 59.53
N VAL A 9 13.55 1.24 60.34
CA VAL A 9 13.58 -0.19 59.95
C VAL A 9 12.51 -0.49 58.89
N VAL A 10 11.29 0.05 59.01
CA VAL A 10 10.25 -0.10 57.99
C VAL A 10 10.61 0.63 56.69
N GLY A 11 11.24 1.80 56.78
CA GLY A 11 11.76 2.54 55.62
C GLY A 11 12.88 1.79 54.89
N LEU A 12 13.79 1.15 55.62
CA LEU A 12 14.83 0.27 55.06
C LEU A 12 14.24 -1.02 54.47
N LEU A 13 13.20 -1.60 55.09
CA LEU A 13 12.50 -2.77 54.55
C LEU A 13 11.72 -2.44 53.27
N LEU A 14 11.12 -1.24 53.19
CA LEU A 14 10.42 -0.74 51.99
C LEU A 14 11.38 -0.34 50.86
N MET A 15 12.59 0.15 51.18
CA MET A 15 13.66 0.33 50.19
C MET A 15 14.25 -1.00 49.70
N ALA A 16 14.28 -2.04 50.54
CA ALA A 16 14.72 -3.38 50.15
C ALA A 16 13.70 -4.13 49.26
N LEU A 17 12.45 -3.65 49.18
CA LEU A 17 11.40 -4.21 48.31
C LEU A 17 11.34 -3.58 46.92
N ALA A 18 12.25 -2.63 46.60
CA ALA A 18 12.36 -2.00 45.28
C ALA A 18 13.52 -2.57 44.45
N VAL A 19 13.93 -3.83 44.70
CA VAL A 19 14.69 -4.58 43.70
C VAL A 19 13.66 -5.07 42.68
N GLU A 20 13.38 -4.27 41.66
CA GLU A 20 12.88 -4.86 40.42
C GLU A 20 13.97 -5.82 39.96
N ALA A 21 13.75 -7.12 40.19
CA ALA A 21 14.52 -8.14 39.52
C ALA A 21 14.27 -7.91 38.03
N VAL A 22 15.24 -7.29 37.34
CA VAL A 22 15.22 -7.16 35.88
C VAL A 22 15.39 -8.57 35.35
N ALA A 23 14.28 -9.29 35.24
CA ALA A 23 14.25 -10.60 34.62
C ALA A 23 14.74 -10.42 33.17
N ALA A 24 15.69 -11.27 32.76
CA ALA A 24 16.19 -11.25 31.39
C ALA A 24 15.01 -11.37 30.41
N THR A 25 15.02 -10.56 29.35
CA THR A 25 14.01 -10.64 28.30
C THR A 25 13.98 -12.05 27.74
N GLN A 26 12.79 -12.60 27.50
CA GLN A 26 12.67 -13.92 26.88
C GLN A 26 12.39 -13.77 25.39
N VAL A 27 13.16 -14.49 24.57
CA VAL A 27 12.77 -14.81 23.20
C VAL A 27 11.71 -15.91 23.27
N ARG A 28 10.44 -15.54 23.08
CA ARG A 28 9.29 -16.42 23.28
C ARG A 28 9.02 -17.30 22.07
N SER A 29 9.15 -16.74 20.87
CA SER A 29 8.93 -17.46 19.63
C SER A 29 9.67 -16.81 18.48
N VAL A 30 9.77 -17.52 17.36
CA VAL A 30 10.23 -16.96 16.08
C VAL A 30 9.20 -17.26 15.02
N ARG A 31 8.96 -16.27 14.16
CA ARG A 31 8.05 -16.34 13.01
C ARG A 31 8.85 -16.05 11.74
N LEU A 32 8.44 -16.65 10.63
CA LEU A 32 9.15 -16.58 9.36
C LEU A 32 8.17 -16.28 8.21
N TRP A 33 8.57 -15.39 7.30
CA TRP A 33 7.86 -15.14 6.04
C TRP A 33 8.83 -15.07 4.87
N ARG A 34 8.49 -15.75 3.76
CA ARG A 34 9.25 -15.71 2.51
C ARG A 34 8.58 -14.76 1.53
N ALA A 35 9.26 -13.68 1.18
CA ALA A 35 8.95 -12.82 0.04
C ALA A 35 9.81 -13.24 -1.17
N PRO A 36 9.58 -12.71 -2.39
CA PRO A 36 10.40 -13.04 -3.56
C PRO A 36 11.88 -12.67 -3.44
N ASP A 37 12.18 -11.57 -2.76
CA ASP A 37 13.50 -10.93 -2.65
C ASP A 37 14.17 -11.13 -1.28
N ASN A 38 13.38 -11.39 -0.22
CA ASN A 38 13.92 -11.62 1.11
C ASN A 38 13.17 -12.69 1.92
N THR A 39 13.78 -13.13 3.01
CA THR A 39 13.12 -13.90 4.08
C THR A 39 13.17 -13.08 5.36
N ARG A 40 12.00 -12.82 5.96
CA ARG A 40 11.87 -12.09 7.22
C ARG A 40 11.73 -13.06 8.39
N LEU A 41 12.58 -12.88 9.40
CA LEU A 41 12.45 -13.48 10.72
C LEU A 41 11.96 -12.43 11.71
N VAL A 42 10.99 -12.79 12.55
CA VAL A 42 10.51 -11.95 13.66
C VAL A 42 10.58 -12.75 14.94
N PHE A 43 11.41 -12.31 15.87
CA PHE A 43 11.51 -12.87 17.20
C PHE A 43 10.60 -12.10 18.14
N ASP A 44 9.66 -12.79 18.80
CA ASP A 44 8.76 -12.20 19.78
C ASP A 44 9.42 -12.16 21.14
N LEU A 45 9.47 -10.98 21.75
CA LEU A 45 10.24 -10.69 22.96
C LEU A 45 9.34 -10.27 24.12
N SER A 46 9.68 -10.68 25.34
CA SER A 46 8.97 -10.20 26.55
C SER A 46 9.34 -8.76 26.96
N GLY A 47 10.42 -8.21 26.39
CA GLY A 47 11.00 -6.93 26.76
C GLY A 47 11.91 -6.40 25.64
N PRO A 48 12.44 -5.17 25.78
CA PRO A 48 13.40 -4.64 24.83
C PRO A 48 14.74 -5.38 24.92
N VAL A 49 15.50 -5.37 23.83
CA VAL A 49 16.85 -5.96 23.73
C VAL A 49 17.77 -5.05 22.93
N GLN A 50 19.08 -5.21 23.14
CA GLN A 50 20.08 -4.78 22.17
C GLN A 50 20.55 -6.02 21.40
N HIS A 51 20.92 -5.84 20.14
CA HIS A 51 21.36 -6.95 19.31
C HIS A 51 22.46 -6.55 18.33
N SER A 52 23.21 -7.54 17.88
CA SER A 52 24.14 -7.40 16.75
C SER A 52 23.96 -8.55 15.77
N VAL A 53 24.14 -8.26 14.49
CA VAL A 53 23.98 -9.23 13.39
C VAL A 53 25.23 -9.20 12.51
N PHE A 54 25.80 -10.37 12.25
CA PHE A 54 26.94 -10.51 11.35
C PHE A 54 26.90 -11.88 10.66
N THR A 55 27.56 -11.96 9.50
CA THR A 55 27.67 -13.20 8.73
C THR A 55 29.02 -13.86 8.95
N LEU A 56 29.05 -15.19 8.82
CA LEU A 56 30.27 -15.99 8.73
C LEU A 56 30.25 -16.76 7.42
N THR A 57 31.42 -17.03 6.86
CA THR A 57 31.59 -17.89 5.69
C THR A 57 32.19 -19.23 6.10
N SER A 58 32.14 -20.22 5.21
CA SER A 58 32.72 -21.56 5.40
C SER A 58 32.22 -22.33 6.65
N PRO A 59 30.94 -22.73 6.74
CA PRO A 59 29.83 -22.48 5.82
C PRO A 59 29.13 -21.14 6.07
N ASP A 60 28.31 -20.70 5.12
CA ASP A 60 27.51 -19.48 5.24
C ASP A 60 26.56 -19.56 6.44
N ARG A 61 26.72 -18.61 7.37
CA ARG A 61 25.92 -18.51 8.59
C ARG A 61 25.57 -17.06 8.89
N LEU A 62 24.39 -16.84 9.45
CA LEU A 62 24.05 -15.61 10.12
C LEU A 62 24.12 -15.82 11.64
N VAL A 63 24.80 -14.92 12.34
CA VAL A 63 24.85 -14.91 13.80
C VAL A 63 24.12 -13.67 14.30
N ILE A 64 23.22 -13.89 15.24
CA ILE A 64 22.47 -12.85 15.94
C ILE A 64 22.81 -12.98 17.43
N ASP A 65 23.51 -12.00 17.97
CA ASP A 65 23.71 -11.88 19.42
C ASP A 65 22.65 -10.96 19.98
N ILE A 66 21.90 -11.45 20.98
CA ILE A 66 20.81 -10.75 21.64
C ILE A 66 21.19 -10.57 23.11
N ASN A 67 21.51 -9.33 23.48
CA ASN A 67 21.96 -8.97 24.82
C ASN A 67 20.77 -8.71 25.74
N GLY A 68 20.87 -9.16 26.98
CA GLY A 68 19.78 -9.06 27.96
C GLY A 68 18.64 -10.05 27.72
N ALA A 69 18.87 -11.12 26.94
CA ALA A 69 17.87 -12.13 26.62
C ALA A 69 18.25 -13.57 26.96
N THR A 70 17.22 -14.38 27.24
CA THR A 70 17.26 -15.83 27.36
C THR A 70 16.28 -16.47 26.38
N LEU A 71 16.49 -17.74 26.05
CA LEU A 71 15.54 -18.48 25.24
C LEU A 71 14.35 -18.94 26.09
N GLY A 72 13.16 -18.43 25.80
CA GLY A 72 11.92 -18.77 26.50
C GLY A 72 11.03 -19.77 25.78
N GLY A 73 11.27 -20.02 24.49
CA GLY A 73 10.47 -20.96 23.69
C GLY A 73 11.23 -21.53 22.48
N PRO A 74 10.63 -22.48 21.75
CA PRO A 74 11.31 -23.13 20.63
C PRO A 74 11.52 -22.18 19.44
N LEU A 75 12.64 -22.33 18.74
CA LEU A 75 12.94 -21.62 17.49
C LEU A 75 12.52 -22.42 16.25
N ASN A 76 11.37 -23.12 16.34
CA ASN A 76 10.91 -24.04 15.30
C ASN A 76 10.09 -23.29 14.25
N VAL A 77 10.67 -23.10 13.06
CA VAL A 77 9.98 -22.55 11.88
C VAL A 77 10.23 -23.43 10.66
N SER A 78 9.25 -23.48 9.75
CA SER A 78 9.46 -24.12 8.45
C SER A 78 10.44 -23.30 7.62
N THR A 79 11.55 -23.94 7.20
CA THR A 79 12.60 -23.33 6.38
C THR A 79 12.51 -23.72 4.90
N ALA A 80 11.39 -24.32 4.50
CA ALA A 80 11.12 -24.67 3.11
C ALA A 80 11.07 -23.41 2.24
N ASN A 81 11.73 -23.47 1.07
CA ASN A 81 11.81 -22.36 0.10
C ASN A 81 12.47 -21.07 0.63
N THR A 82 13.27 -21.16 1.69
CA THR A 82 14.06 -20.05 2.24
C THR A 82 15.57 -20.34 2.09
N PRO A 83 16.43 -19.32 2.18
CA PRO A 83 17.87 -19.51 2.26
C PRO A 83 18.33 -20.15 3.58
N ILE A 84 17.43 -20.43 4.52
CA ILE A 84 17.78 -21.02 5.82
C ILE A 84 17.82 -22.54 5.71
N SER A 85 18.89 -23.14 6.22
CA SER A 85 19.03 -24.59 6.40
C SER A 85 18.50 -25.01 7.77
N SER A 86 19.02 -24.40 8.83
CA SER A 86 18.67 -24.70 10.23
C SER A 86 18.87 -23.47 11.12
N MET A 87 18.21 -23.48 12.28
CA MET A 87 18.39 -22.47 13.32
C MET A 87 18.76 -23.16 14.62
N ARG A 88 19.78 -22.66 15.31
CA ARG A 88 20.21 -23.14 16.62
C ARG A 88 20.48 -21.96 17.54
N SER A 89 20.47 -22.21 18.84
CA SER A 89 20.68 -21.20 19.86
C SER A 89 21.66 -21.68 20.92
N ALA A 90 22.43 -20.76 21.50
CA ALA A 90 23.30 -21.01 22.63
C ALA A 90 23.22 -19.84 23.62
N GLN A 91 23.02 -20.16 24.89
CA GLN A 91 23.10 -19.18 25.97
C GLN A 91 24.60 -18.94 26.27
N ARG A 92 25.13 -17.76 25.95
CA ARG A 92 26.56 -17.41 26.10
C ARG A 92 26.90 -16.96 27.51
N THR A 93 25.97 -16.22 28.13
CA THR A 93 26.00 -15.78 29.53
C THR A 93 24.58 -15.93 30.09
N PRO A 94 24.33 -15.80 31.40
CA PRO A 94 22.96 -15.83 31.94
C PRO A 94 21.98 -14.84 31.30
N THR A 95 22.48 -13.81 30.61
CA THR A 95 21.67 -12.78 29.97
C THR A 95 21.95 -12.60 28.47
N ASP A 96 22.88 -13.34 27.86
CA ASP A 96 23.19 -13.16 26.43
C ASP A 96 22.89 -14.42 25.64
N LEU A 97 21.96 -14.30 24.70
CA LEU A 97 21.54 -15.36 23.80
C LEU A 97 22.17 -15.16 22.43
N ARG A 98 22.81 -16.20 21.90
CA ARG A 98 23.25 -16.26 20.50
C ARG A 98 22.32 -17.17 19.71
N VAL A 99 21.77 -16.66 18.63
CA VAL A 99 21.06 -17.43 17.61
C VAL A 99 21.96 -17.55 16.39
N VAL A 100 22.18 -18.77 15.90
CA VAL A 100 22.95 -19.05 14.69
C VAL A 100 22.03 -19.71 13.67
N ILE A 101 22.00 -19.12 12.48
CA ILE A 101 21.20 -19.57 11.36
C ILE A 101 22.18 -20.09 10.31
N ASP A 102 22.14 -21.39 10.04
CA ASP A 102 22.90 -21.98 8.94
C ASP A 102 22.17 -21.68 7.62
N LEU A 103 22.91 -21.24 6.61
CA LEU A 103 22.36 -20.78 5.35
C LEU A 103 22.71 -21.74 4.20
N LYS A 104 21.82 -21.83 3.21
CA LYS A 104 22.02 -22.56 1.94
C LYS A 104 22.84 -21.74 0.94
N LYS A 105 22.87 -20.41 1.12
CA LYS A 105 23.58 -19.43 0.30
C LYS A 105 23.82 -18.15 1.10
N ALA A 106 24.77 -17.34 0.67
CA ALA A 106 24.98 -15.99 1.19
C ALA A 106 23.71 -15.12 1.09
N VAL A 107 23.52 -14.25 2.08
CA VAL A 107 22.41 -13.28 2.17
C VAL A 107 22.93 -11.94 2.69
N THR A 108 22.21 -10.86 2.45
CA THR A 108 22.49 -9.55 3.05
C THR A 108 21.50 -9.27 4.18
N PRO A 109 21.92 -9.29 5.46
CA PRO A 109 21.01 -9.09 6.57
C PRO A 109 20.71 -7.59 6.82
N LYS A 110 19.47 -7.30 7.19
CA LYS A 110 19.08 -6.06 7.87
C LYS A 110 18.33 -6.39 9.13
N SER A 111 18.52 -5.62 10.20
CA SER A 111 17.87 -5.90 11.47
C SER A 111 17.48 -4.63 12.21
N PHE A 112 16.36 -4.67 12.92
CA PHE A 112 15.84 -3.58 13.73
C PHE A 112 14.88 -4.12 14.80
N THR A 113 14.63 -3.34 15.85
CA THR A 113 13.64 -3.68 16.88
C THR A 113 12.35 -2.89 16.68
N LEU A 114 11.23 -3.48 17.11
CA LEU A 114 9.93 -2.82 17.16
C LEU A 114 9.44 -2.79 18.60
N ALA A 115 9.06 -1.59 19.04
CA ALA A 115 8.36 -1.38 20.30
C ALA A 115 7.00 -2.09 20.30
N PRO A 116 6.45 -2.41 21.49
CA PRO A 116 5.12 -2.99 21.60
C PRO A 116 4.05 -2.06 21.03
N ASN A 117 3.01 -2.65 20.46
CA ASN A 117 1.81 -1.97 19.99
C ASN A 117 0.55 -2.67 20.53
N GLN A 118 -0.64 -2.30 20.06
CA GLN A 118 -1.90 -2.88 20.54
C GLN A 118 -2.02 -4.39 20.28
N GLN A 119 -1.26 -4.93 19.31
CA GLN A 119 -1.36 -6.31 18.85
C GLN A 119 -0.16 -7.17 19.28
N TYR A 120 1.03 -6.61 19.33
CA TYR A 120 2.29 -7.33 19.53
C TYR A 120 3.14 -6.70 20.64
N GLY A 121 3.92 -7.55 21.32
CA GLY A 121 4.96 -7.12 22.25
C GLY A 121 6.19 -6.55 21.54
N ASN A 122 7.29 -6.45 22.29
CA ASN A 122 8.60 -6.13 21.71
C ASN A 122 8.99 -7.20 20.68
N ARG A 123 9.58 -6.77 19.56
CA ARG A 123 10.00 -7.67 18.49
C ARG A 123 11.40 -7.33 18.00
N LEU A 124 12.18 -8.34 17.66
CA LEU A 124 13.41 -8.19 16.88
C LEU A 124 13.15 -8.73 15.47
N VAL A 125 13.29 -7.88 14.46
CA VAL A 125 13.09 -8.24 13.06
C VAL A 125 14.45 -8.36 12.38
N VAL A 126 14.63 -9.44 11.62
CA VAL A 126 15.82 -9.70 10.81
C VAL A 126 15.40 -10.11 9.40
N ASP A 127 15.68 -9.25 8.43
CA ASP A 127 15.47 -9.49 7.00
C ASP A 127 16.72 -10.07 6.36
N LEU A 128 16.57 -11.18 5.65
CA LEU A 128 17.62 -11.85 4.90
C LEU A 128 17.36 -11.64 3.41
N PHE A 129 18.01 -10.63 2.81
CA PHE A 129 17.88 -10.33 1.39
C PHE A 129 18.71 -11.30 0.55
N ASP A 130 18.12 -11.80 -0.52
CA ASP A 130 18.77 -12.74 -1.43
C ASP A 130 19.90 -12.07 -2.23
N ASN A 131 19.75 -10.79 -2.57
CA ASN A 131 20.76 -9.98 -3.25
C ASN A 131 21.03 -8.68 -2.49
N ALA A 132 22.26 -8.18 -2.56
CA ALA A 132 22.65 -6.94 -1.89
C ALA A 132 21.90 -5.69 -2.39
N ALA A 133 21.52 -5.67 -3.68
CA ALA A 133 20.76 -4.57 -4.29
C ALA A 133 19.34 -4.44 -3.68
N ASP A 134 18.73 -5.55 -3.28
CA ASP A 134 17.38 -5.56 -2.69
C ASP A 134 17.39 -5.01 -1.25
N ALA A 135 18.53 -5.13 -0.55
CA ALA A 135 18.67 -4.62 0.80
C ALA A 135 18.61 -3.09 0.85
N ASN A 136 19.18 -2.40 -0.14
CA ASN A 136 19.20 -0.94 -0.23
C ASN A 136 18.59 -0.51 -1.57
N PRO A 137 17.25 -0.48 -1.73
CA PRO A 137 16.65 0.00 -2.95
C PRO A 137 17.06 1.47 -3.14
N THR A 138 17.85 1.74 -4.18
CA THR A 138 18.08 3.11 -4.65
C THR A 138 16.72 3.74 -4.93
N PRO A 139 16.38 4.90 -4.35
CA PRO A 139 15.15 5.58 -4.69
C PRO A 139 15.15 5.83 -6.18
N VAL A 140 14.18 5.27 -6.90
CA VAL A 140 13.96 5.56 -8.31
C VAL A 140 13.33 6.95 -8.38
N ILE A 141 14.16 7.98 -8.26
CA ILE A 141 13.79 9.34 -8.63
C ILE A 141 13.92 9.39 -10.16
N PRO A 142 12.88 9.78 -10.92
CA PRO A 142 13.08 10.21 -12.29
C PRO A 142 14.12 11.33 -12.27
N ASP A 143 15.24 11.10 -12.95
CA ASP A 143 16.35 12.04 -13.07
C ASP A 143 15.85 13.37 -13.66
N THR A 144 15.45 14.33 -12.82
CA THR A 144 15.09 15.69 -13.26
C THR A 144 15.31 16.76 -12.20
N ALA A 145 16.19 16.53 -11.22
CA ALA A 145 16.61 17.58 -10.31
C ALA A 145 18.10 17.44 -10.02
N ALA A 146 18.91 17.78 -11.03
CA ALA A 146 20.27 18.20 -10.79
C ALA A 146 20.23 19.39 -9.83
N ASN A 147 20.78 19.19 -8.63
CA ASN A 147 21.06 20.24 -7.66
C ASN A 147 21.83 21.37 -8.35
N THR A 148 21.14 22.46 -8.67
CA THR A 148 21.75 23.76 -8.91
C THR A 148 21.02 24.76 -8.05
N ALA A 149 21.79 25.53 -7.27
CA ALA A 149 21.32 26.58 -6.39
C ALA A 149 20.31 27.52 -7.08
N PRO A 150 19.37 28.13 -6.34
CA PRO A 150 18.29 28.93 -6.93
C PRO A 150 18.84 30.19 -7.60
N ALA A 151 18.97 30.15 -8.92
CA ALA A 151 19.22 31.34 -9.74
C ALA A 151 17.86 31.83 -10.28
N VAL A 152 17.36 32.93 -9.68
CA VAL A 152 16.33 33.88 -10.18
C VAL A 152 15.01 33.31 -10.76
N PRO A 153 13.87 34.02 -10.64
CA PRO A 153 12.59 33.51 -11.13
C PRO A 153 12.57 33.61 -12.67
N VAL A 154 12.98 32.54 -13.34
CA VAL A 154 12.64 32.35 -14.75
C VAL A 154 11.16 32.00 -14.83
N SER A 155 10.42 32.80 -15.59
CA SER A 155 9.04 32.50 -15.98
C SER A 155 8.99 31.05 -16.48
N PRO A 156 8.11 30.17 -15.93
CA PRO A 156 8.15 28.76 -16.26
C PRO A 156 7.86 28.58 -17.74
N ALA A 157 8.90 28.23 -18.50
CA ALA A 157 8.74 27.72 -19.85
C ALA A 157 7.84 26.49 -19.74
N LYS A 158 6.70 26.53 -20.45
CA LYS A 158 5.75 25.43 -20.54
C LYS A 158 6.54 24.15 -20.87
N PRO A 159 6.59 23.15 -19.98
CA PRO A 159 7.27 21.91 -20.28
C PRO A 159 6.54 21.24 -21.44
N GLU A 160 7.27 20.96 -22.50
CA GLU A 160 6.79 20.01 -23.50
C GLU A 160 6.64 18.66 -22.82
N ILE A 161 5.40 18.24 -22.61
CA ILE A 161 5.09 16.86 -22.24
C ILE A 161 5.44 16.00 -23.45
N LYS A 162 6.67 15.49 -23.50
CA LYS A 162 7.05 14.40 -24.40
C LYS A 162 6.38 13.13 -23.88
N LEU A 163 5.15 12.89 -24.31
CA LEU A 163 4.52 11.57 -24.16
C LEU A 163 5.45 10.55 -24.79
N THR A 164 5.80 9.50 -24.04
CA THR A 164 6.57 8.38 -24.58
C THR A 164 5.79 7.78 -25.76
N PRO A 165 6.42 7.54 -26.92
CA PRO A 165 5.73 6.95 -28.07
C PRO A 165 5.09 5.62 -27.66
N VAL A 166 3.76 5.52 -27.77
CA VAL A 166 3.06 4.29 -27.40
C VAL A 166 3.44 3.20 -28.42
N PRO A 167 4.06 2.08 -28.00
CA PRO A 167 4.45 1.02 -28.92
C PRO A 167 3.21 0.47 -29.62
N ASN A 168 3.22 0.42 -30.96
CA ASN A 168 2.24 -0.21 -31.85
C ASN A 168 0.82 -0.28 -31.23
N GLY A 169 0.07 0.83 -31.30
CA GLY A 169 -1.23 0.99 -30.65
C GLY A 169 -2.07 -0.29 -30.60
N LYS A 170 -2.69 -0.52 -29.42
CA LYS A 170 -3.42 -1.70 -28.90
C LYS A 170 -2.76 -2.39 -27.70
N ARG A 171 -1.95 -1.71 -26.89
CA ARG A 171 -1.47 -2.30 -25.62
C ARG A 171 -2.63 -2.63 -24.67
N ASP A 172 -2.38 -3.53 -23.72
CA ASP A 172 -3.34 -3.79 -22.65
C ASP A 172 -3.39 -2.61 -21.65
N ILE A 173 -4.56 -2.43 -21.04
CA ILE A 173 -4.76 -1.60 -19.85
C ILE A 173 -4.22 -2.37 -18.65
N VAL A 174 -3.32 -1.75 -17.89
CA VAL A 174 -2.67 -2.39 -16.74
C VAL A 174 -3.39 -1.99 -15.45
N VAL A 175 -3.98 -2.95 -14.76
CA VAL A 175 -4.63 -2.76 -13.46
C VAL A 175 -3.74 -3.41 -12.39
N VAL A 176 -3.11 -2.61 -11.55
CA VAL A 176 -2.35 -3.13 -10.41
C VAL A 176 -3.30 -3.27 -9.22
N ILE A 177 -3.37 -4.49 -8.69
CA ILE A 177 -4.24 -4.85 -7.58
C ILE A 177 -3.36 -5.07 -6.35
N ASP A 178 -3.60 -4.26 -5.34
CA ASP A 178 -2.94 -4.38 -4.06
C ASP A 178 -3.80 -5.18 -3.09
N ALA A 179 -3.22 -6.24 -2.53
CA ALA A 179 -3.83 -6.95 -1.42
C ALA A 179 -3.29 -6.35 -0.12
N GLY A 180 -4.15 -5.69 0.66
CA GLY A 180 -3.77 -5.03 1.92
C GLY A 180 -3.00 -5.95 2.87
N HIS A 181 -2.17 -5.34 3.73
CA HIS A 181 -1.39 -6.04 4.77
C HIS A 181 -0.46 -7.14 4.23
N GLY A 182 -0.25 -8.21 5.00
CA GLY A 182 0.56 -9.37 4.62
C GLY A 182 1.72 -9.62 5.58
N GLY A 183 2.15 -10.87 5.69
CA GLY A 183 3.26 -11.26 6.55
C GLY A 183 2.97 -11.00 8.03
N GLU A 184 3.81 -10.15 8.63
CA GLU A 184 3.72 -9.72 10.03
C GLU A 184 2.47 -8.90 10.32
N ASP A 185 1.92 -8.20 9.32
CA ASP A 185 0.69 -7.43 9.46
C ASP A 185 -0.51 -8.30 9.04
N PRO A 186 -1.36 -8.75 9.98
CA PRO A 186 -2.54 -9.53 9.64
C PRO A 186 -3.73 -8.69 9.16
N GLY A 187 -3.66 -7.37 9.30
CA GLY A 187 -4.83 -6.48 9.23
C GLY A 187 -5.84 -6.79 10.34
N ALA A 188 -7.09 -6.40 10.10
CA ALA A 188 -8.21 -6.68 10.99
C ALA A 188 -8.47 -8.19 11.14
N SER A 189 -9.06 -8.56 12.27
CA SER A 189 -9.36 -9.96 12.61
C SER A 189 -10.84 -10.16 12.91
N GLY A 190 -11.41 -11.23 12.36
CA GLY A 190 -12.78 -11.66 12.64
C GLY A 190 -12.88 -12.47 13.93
N GLY A 191 -14.08 -12.50 14.53
CA GLY A 191 -14.32 -13.20 15.80
C GLY A 191 -14.04 -14.71 15.78
N ALA A 192 -14.02 -15.35 14.60
CA ALA A 192 -13.67 -16.76 14.44
C ALA A 192 -12.21 -16.98 13.97
N GLY A 193 -11.36 -15.95 14.09
CA GLY A 193 -9.93 -16.03 13.77
C GLY A 193 -9.58 -15.79 12.31
N GLN A 194 -10.54 -15.36 11.49
CA GLN A 194 -10.27 -14.90 10.13
C GLN A 194 -9.33 -13.69 10.16
N LYS A 195 -8.42 -13.61 9.19
CA LYS A 195 -7.46 -12.50 9.05
C LYS A 195 -7.69 -11.80 7.73
N GLU A 196 -7.78 -10.47 7.78
CA GLU A 196 -7.98 -9.62 6.62
C GLU A 196 -6.97 -9.95 5.51
N LYS A 197 -5.67 -10.02 5.85
CA LYS A 197 -4.60 -10.30 4.88
C LYS A 197 -4.83 -11.54 4.01
N ASN A 198 -5.55 -12.55 4.51
CA ASN A 198 -5.84 -13.80 3.80
C ASN A 198 -7.06 -13.64 2.89
N VAL A 199 -8.10 -12.98 3.41
CA VAL A 199 -9.33 -12.66 2.68
C VAL A 199 -9.00 -11.77 1.48
N VAL A 200 -8.28 -10.67 1.70
CA VAL A 200 -7.98 -9.68 0.66
C VAL A 200 -7.02 -10.24 -0.40
N LEU A 201 -6.08 -11.13 -0.02
CA LEU A 201 -5.25 -11.84 -0.99
C LEU A 201 -6.07 -12.76 -1.90
N SER A 202 -7.07 -13.43 -1.33
CA SER A 202 -7.95 -14.34 -2.08
C SER A 202 -8.82 -13.54 -3.06
N ILE A 203 -9.40 -12.43 -2.62
CA ILE A 203 -10.17 -11.51 -3.47
C ILE A 203 -9.29 -10.89 -4.55
N ALA A 204 -8.06 -10.47 -4.23
CA ALA A 204 -7.14 -9.88 -5.20
C ALA A 204 -6.74 -10.88 -6.29
N LYS A 205 -6.45 -12.14 -5.94
CA LYS A 205 -6.16 -13.22 -6.91
C LYS A 205 -7.36 -13.52 -7.81
N GLU A 206 -8.55 -13.55 -7.21
CA GLU A 206 -9.81 -13.73 -7.94
C GLU A 206 -10.05 -12.59 -8.93
N LEU A 207 -9.87 -11.33 -8.50
CA LEU A 207 -9.96 -10.15 -9.35
C LEU A 207 -8.91 -10.18 -10.46
N GLN A 208 -7.66 -10.53 -10.15
CA GLN A 208 -6.61 -10.67 -11.15
C GLN A 208 -7.00 -11.68 -12.23
N ARG A 209 -7.50 -12.86 -11.84
CA ARG A 209 -7.94 -13.88 -12.81
C ARG A 209 -9.04 -13.34 -13.72
N GLN A 210 -10.02 -12.64 -13.16
CA GLN A 210 -11.14 -12.08 -13.94
C GLN A 210 -10.71 -10.96 -14.87
N VAL A 211 -9.81 -10.06 -14.44
CA VAL A 211 -9.27 -9.00 -15.31
C VAL A 211 -8.40 -9.59 -16.43
N ASN A 212 -7.55 -10.58 -16.13
CA ASN A 212 -6.71 -11.24 -17.13
C ASN A 212 -7.49 -12.08 -18.16
N ALA A 213 -8.76 -12.41 -17.87
CA ALA A 213 -9.64 -13.06 -18.83
C ALA A 213 -10.22 -12.08 -19.88
N GLU A 214 -10.05 -10.77 -19.68
CA GLU A 214 -10.61 -9.73 -20.52
C GLU A 214 -9.59 -9.28 -21.57
N LYS A 215 -9.96 -9.34 -22.85
CA LYS A 215 -9.08 -8.89 -23.93
C LYS A 215 -8.83 -7.38 -23.82
N GLY A 216 -7.56 -6.97 -23.88
CA GLY A 216 -7.16 -5.57 -23.74
C GLY A 216 -6.89 -5.14 -22.30
N TYR A 217 -6.85 -6.08 -21.35
CA TYR A 217 -6.55 -5.84 -19.95
C TYR A 217 -5.48 -6.80 -19.44
N ARG A 218 -4.65 -6.31 -18.52
CA ARG A 218 -3.66 -7.06 -17.78
C ARG A 218 -3.72 -6.66 -16.31
N ALA A 219 -3.78 -7.62 -15.41
CA ALA A 219 -3.77 -7.41 -13.97
C ALA A 219 -2.53 -7.97 -13.30
N GLU A 220 -2.00 -7.18 -12.38
CA GLU A 220 -0.74 -7.41 -11.71
C GLU A 220 -0.91 -7.25 -10.20
N LEU A 221 -0.46 -8.22 -9.40
CA LEU A 221 -0.52 -8.12 -7.95
C LEU A 221 0.69 -7.36 -7.39
N THR A 222 0.50 -6.62 -6.29
CA THR A 222 1.61 -6.13 -5.46
C THR A 222 2.28 -7.27 -4.70
N ARG A 223 1.48 -8.19 -4.14
CA ARG A 223 1.93 -9.44 -3.51
C ARG A 223 1.18 -10.66 -4.00
N THR A 224 1.90 -11.77 -4.18
CA THR A 224 1.32 -13.05 -4.61
C THR A 224 1.21 -14.06 -3.46
N GLY A 225 1.83 -13.77 -2.32
CA GLY A 225 1.89 -14.61 -1.12
C GLY A 225 1.65 -13.84 0.18
N ASP A 226 1.85 -14.53 1.29
CA ASP A 226 1.73 -13.98 2.63
C ASP A 226 3.06 -13.36 3.10
N TYR A 227 3.38 -12.19 2.58
CA TYR A 227 4.52 -11.38 2.98
C TYR A 227 4.15 -9.90 3.03
N PHE A 228 4.86 -9.15 3.86
CA PHE A 228 4.61 -7.73 4.08
C PHE A 228 5.21 -6.87 2.95
N ILE A 229 4.50 -5.82 2.54
CA ILE A 229 5.02 -4.78 1.64
C ILE A 229 4.73 -3.41 2.28
N PRO A 230 5.74 -2.53 2.43
CA PRO A 230 5.53 -1.17 2.93
C PRO A 230 4.58 -0.35 2.04
N LEU A 231 3.80 0.57 2.62
CA LEU A 231 2.75 1.30 1.90
C LEU A 231 3.27 2.06 0.67
N ARG A 232 4.41 2.75 0.78
CA ARG A 232 5.02 3.45 -0.37
C ARG A 232 5.54 2.48 -1.43
N LYS A 233 6.06 1.32 -1.04
CA LYS A 233 6.56 0.31 -1.98
C LYS A 233 5.43 -0.23 -2.86
N ARG A 234 4.19 -0.29 -2.37
CA ARG A 234 3.02 -0.73 -3.13
C ARG A 234 2.75 0.20 -4.33
N THR A 235 2.83 1.52 -4.15
CA THR A 235 2.66 2.48 -5.25
C THR A 235 3.86 2.49 -6.20
N GLU A 236 5.08 2.28 -5.70
CA GLU A 236 6.26 2.09 -6.55
C GLU A 236 6.14 0.84 -7.43
N ILE A 237 5.65 -0.28 -6.89
CA ILE A 237 5.37 -1.49 -7.66
C ILE A 237 4.36 -1.16 -8.76
N ALA A 238 3.29 -0.44 -8.44
CA ALA A 238 2.29 -0.04 -9.43
C ALA A 238 2.90 0.77 -10.59
N ARG A 239 3.71 1.77 -10.28
CA ARG A 239 4.42 2.58 -11.29
C ARG A 239 5.38 1.74 -12.12
N SER A 240 6.18 0.88 -11.49
CA SER A 240 7.16 0.02 -12.18
C SER A 240 6.51 -0.95 -13.18
N LYS A 241 5.26 -1.34 -12.93
CA LYS A 241 4.47 -2.22 -13.80
C LYS A 241 3.72 -1.49 -14.91
N GLY A 242 3.79 -0.15 -14.93
CA GLY A 242 3.09 0.71 -15.88
C GLY A 242 1.57 0.73 -15.65
N ALA A 243 1.12 0.78 -14.39
CA ALA A 243 -0.29 0.77 -14.05
C ALA A 243 -1.04 1.98 -14.63
N ASP A 244 -2.18 1.71 -15.29
CA ASP A 244 -3.18 2.72 -15.66
C ASP A 244 -4.20 2.93 -14.52
N LEU A 245 -4.30 1.97 -13.59
CA LEU A 245 -5.16 2.02 -12.40
C LEU A 245 -4.53 1.21 -11.27
N PHE A 246 -4.59 1.75 -10.05
CA PHE A 246 -4.26 1.06 -8.82
C PHE A 246 -5.51 0.81 -7.97
N VAL A 247 -5.73 -0.43 -7.55
CA VAL A 247 -6.87 -0.85 -6.72
C VAL A 247 -6.35 -1.55 -5.48
N SER A 248 -6.44 -0.91 -4.31
CA SER A 248 -6.17 -1.56 -3.03
C SER A 248 -7.41 -2.26 -2.50
N ILE A 249 -7.28 -3.52 -2.08
CA ILE A 249 -8.36 -4.34 -1.55
C ILE A 249 -8.15 -4.54 -0.05
N HIS A 250 -9.16 -4.17 0.73
CA HIS A 250 -9.20 -4.25 2.18
C HIS A 250 -10.51 -4.88 2.67
N ALA A 251 -10.52 -5.29 3.93
CA ALA A 251 -11.67 -5.80 4.65
C ALA A 251 -11.50 -5.44 6.15
N ASP A 252 -11.43 -4.15 6.44
CA ASP A 252 -11.01 -3.60 7.73
C ASP A 252 -12.01 -3.93 8.88
N ALA A 253 -11.70 -3.48 10.08
CA ALA A 253 -12.59 -3.41 11.22
C ALA A 253 -13.20 -2.01 11.33
N ALA A 254 -14.28 -1.89 12.10
CA ALA A 254 -14.76 -0.61 12.60
C ALA A 254 -14.77 -0.62 14.13
N PRO A 255 -14.80 0.55 14.79
CA PRO A 255 -14.97 0.63 16.25
C PRO A 255 -16.22 -0.12 16.75
N SER A 256 -17.27 -0.18 15.93
CA SER A 256 -18.46 -0.97 16.19
C SER A 256 -18.45 -2.25 15.37
N THR A 257 -18.58 -3.40 16.03
CA THR A 257 -18.76 -4.72 15.39
C THR A 257 -20.07 -4.85 14.62
N ALA A 258 -21.01 -3.91 14.82
CA ALA A 258 -22.24 -3.83 14.05
C ALA A 258 -22.06 -3.15 12.68
N ALA A 259 -20.92 -2.53 12.40
CA ALA A 259 -20.65 -1.97 11.07
C ALA A 259 -20.68 -3.08 10.01
N PHE A 260 -21.25 -2.77 8.84
CA PHE A 260 -21.37 -3.72 7.73
C PHE A 260 -21.37 -2.97 6.40
N GLY A 261 -21.16 -3.73 5.32
CA GLY A 261 -21.23 -3.24 3.95
C GLY A 261 -19.92 -2.70 3.41
N ALA A 262 -19.83 -2.68 2.08
CA ALA A 262 -18.65 -2.25 1.36
C ALA A 262 -18.57 -0.72 1.22
N SER A 263 -17.36 -0.20 1.02
CA SER A 263 -17.08 1.20 0.71
C SER A 263 -15.95 1.32 -0.31
N VAL A 264 -15.88 2.46 -0.98
CA VAL A 264 -14.76 2.80 -1.87
C VAL A 264 -14.24 4.17 -1.47
N PHE A 265 -12.91 4.29 -1.42
CA PHE A 265 -12.18 5.47 -1.00
C PHE A 265 -11.23 5.95 -2.09
N ALA A 266 -11.04 7.28 -2.16
CA ALA A 266 -9.98 7.92 -2.91
C ALA A 266 -9.13 8.83 -1.98
N LEU A 267 -8.01 9.34 -2.48
CA LEU A 267 -7.14 10.23 -1.72
C LEU A 267 -7.85 11.55 -1.35
N SER A 268 -7.53 12.10 -0.18
CA SER A 268 -7.73 13.52 0.14
C SER A 268 -6.48 14.09 0.80
N ASP A 269 -6.05 15.25 0.32
CA ASP A 269 -4.98 16.08 0.89
C ASP A 269 -5.51 17.18 1.84
N ARG A 270 -6.82 17.48 1.76
CA ARG A 270 -7.49 18.57 2.51
C ARG A 270 -8.38 18.09 3.65
N GLY A 271 -8.38 16.80 3.93
CA GLY A 271 -9.09 16.19 5.05
C GLY A 271 -10.12 15.15 4.66
N ALA A 272 -10.52 14.32 5.63
CA ALA A 272 -11.43 13.21 5.39
C ALA A 272 -12.88 13.67 5.20
N THR A 273 -13.65 12.95 4.37
CA THR A 273 -15.08 13.23 4.12
C THR A 273 -16.00 12.79 5.26
N SER A 274 -15.49 11.97 6.18
CA SER A 274 -16.17 11.56 7.40
C SER A 274 -15.16 11.12 8.47
N GLU A 275 -15.60 11.08 9.74
CA GLU A 275 -14.80 10.55 10.85
C GLU A 275 -14.46 9.06 10.65
N THR A 276 -15.38 8.28 10.07
CA THR A 276 -15.10 6.89 9.71
C THR A 276 -13.98 6.79 8.69
N ALA A 277 -14.02 7.63 7.63
CA ALA A 277 -12.95 7.66 6.63
C ALA A 277 -11.60 8.11 7.22
N ARG A 278 -11.61 9.07 8.16
CA ARG A 278 -10.41 9.49 8.90
C ARG A 278 -9.83 8.33 9.70
N TRP A 279 -10.65 7.70 10.53
CA TRP A 279 -10.23 6.61 11.40
C TRP A 279 -9.64 5.44 10.60
N LEU A 280 -10.29 5.08 9.48
CA LEU A 280 -9.81 4.03 8.58
C LEU A 280 -8.44 4.38 7.99
N ALA A 281 -8.28 5.59 7.46
CA ALA A 281 -7.00 6.02 6.93
C ALA A 281 -5.90 6.01 8.00
N ASP A 282 -6.21 6.44 9.24
CA ASP A 282 -5.25 6.42 10.34
C ASP A 282 -4.90 4.99 10.77
N SER A 283 -5.85 4.05 10.72
CA SER A 283 -5.63 2.62 10.97
C SER A 283 -4.71 2.02 9.90
N GLU A 284 -5.07 2.19 8.63
CA GLU A 284 -4.32 1.65 7.49
C GLU A 284 -2.91 2.21 7.36
N ASN A 285 -2.74 3.50 7.65
CA ASN A 285 -1.43 4.14 7.64
C ASN A 285 -0.47 3.61 8.74
N ARG A 286 -0.98 2.90 9.76
CA ARG A 286 -0.16 2.26 10.79
C ARG A 286 0.37 0.88 10.37
N SER A 287 -0.02 0.37 9.20
CA SER A 287 0.49 -0.91 8.65
C SER A 287 2.02 -0.95 8.61
N ASP A 288 2.68 0.15 8.21
CA ASP A 288 4.15 0.24 8.19
C ASP A 288 4.79 0.16 9.59
N LEU A 289 4.11 0.61 10.64
CA LEU A 289 4.58 0.45 12.02
C LEU A 289 4.43 -1.01 12.48
N ILE A 290 3.32 -1.66 12.11
CA ILE A 290 3.06 -3.06 12.46
C ILE A 290 4.05 -3.98 11.75
N GLY A 291 4.21 -3.81 10.43
CA GLY A 291 5.16 -4.55 9.59
C GLY A 291 6.60 -4.08 9.72
N GLY A 292 6.89 -3.07 10.55
CA GLY A 292 8.24 -2.66 10.91
C GLY A 292 9.02 -1.84 9.88
N ALA A 293 8.36 -1.36 8.83
CA ALA A 293 8.97 -0.43 7.88
C ALA A 293 9.15 0.98 8.46
N GLY A 294 8.33 1.38 9.44
CA GLY A 294 8.40 2.72 10.02
C GLY A 294 9.63 3.02 10.90
N ALA A 295 10.37 2.00 11.33
CA ALA A 295 11.64 2.18 12.06
C ALA A 295 12.85 2.42 11.14
N VAL A 296 12.70 2.15 9.83
CA VAL A 296 13.81 2.14 8.86
C VAL A 296 13.80 3.38 7.95
N SER A 297 12.69 4.13 7.87
CA SER A 297 12.63 5.36 7.08
C SER A 297 11.87 6.48 7.80
N LEU A 298 12.62 7.33 8.50
CA LEU A 298 12.15 8.64 8.97
C LEU A 298 12.52 9.78 7.99
N ASP A 299 13.36 9.50 6.98
CA ASP A 299 13.92 10.50 6.06
C ASP A 299 13.08 10.74 4.79
N ASP A 300 12.01 9.98 4.56
CA ASP A 300 11.21 10.04 3.32
C ASP A 300 9.88 10.79 3.46
N LYS A 301 9.70 11.57 4.54
CA LYS A 301 8.42 12.22 4.83
C LYS A 301 8.02 13.26 3.77
N ASP A 302 8.96 13.93 3.10
CA ASP A 302 8.65 15.05 2.19
C ASP A 302 9.43 15.05 0.86
N ARG A 303 9.50 13.91 0.15
CA ARG A 303 10.19 13.85 -1.17
C ARG A 303 9.36 14.31 -2.38
N MET A 304 8.20 14.92 -2.18
CA MET A 304 7.49 15.61 -3.27
C MET A 304 7.76 17.12 -3.12
N LEU A 305 8.92 17.58 -3.61
CA LEU A 305 9.09 19.02 -3.85
C LEU A 305 8.06 19.45 -4.89
N ALA A 306 7.14 20.34 -4.46
CA ALA A 306 5.98 20.75 -5.21
C ALA A 306 6.36 21.66 -6.39
N GLY A 307 5.99 21.24 -7.59
CA GLY A 307 5.86 22.11 -8.76
C GLY A 307 4.41 22.07 -9.26
N VAL A 308 3.94 23.15 -9.88
CA VAL A 308 2.55 23.29 -10.37
C VAL A 308 2.07 22.09 -11.21
N LEU A 309 2.97 21.47 -11.98
CA LEU A 309 2.65 20.29 -12.79
C LEU A 309 2.33 19.06 -11.95
N LEU A 310 3.00 18.89 -10.81
CA LEU A 310 2.75 17.79 -9.89
C LEU A 310 1.36 17.93 -9.27
N ASP A 311 0.97 19.15 -8.91
CA ASP A 311 -0.36 19.45 -8.37
C ASP A 311 -1.47 19.20 -9.40
N LEU A 312 -1.25 19.61 -10.66
CA LEU A 312 -2.19 19.33 -11.75
C LEU A 312 -2.33 17.83 -12.01
N SER A 313 -1.21 17.09 -12.01
CA SER A 313 -1.20 15.63 -12.18
C SER A 313 -1.94 14.94 -11.04
N MET A 314 -1.64 15.29 -9.78
CA MET A 314 -2.34 14.78 -8.59
C MET A 314 -3.84 15.04 -8.67
N THR A 315 -4.24 16.24 -9.08
CA THR A 315 -5.66 16.59 -9.19
C THR A 315 -6.36 15.83 -10.31
N ALA A 316 -5.71 15.65 -11.47
CA ALA A 316 -6.24 14.84 -12.56
C ALA A 316 -6.40 13.37 -12.15
N SER A 317 -5.36 12.79 -11.54
CA SER A 317 -5.37 11.44 -10.98
C SER A 317 -6.49 11.26 -9.96
N LEU A 318 -6.64 12.19 -9.01
CA LEU A 318 -7.71 12.17 -8.01
C LEU A 318 -9.11 12.18 -8.66
N SER A 319 -9.33 13.03 -9.66
CA SER A 319 -10.63 13.04 -10.32
C SER A 319 -10.93 11.74 -11.07
N SER A 320 -9.92 11.12 -11.68
CA SER A 320 -10.05 9.80 -12.29
C SER A 320 -10.34 8.74 -11.23
N SER A 321 -9.67 8.79 -10.06
CA SER A 321 -9.94 7.92 -8.90
C SER A 321 -11.38 8.01 -8.42
N LEU A 322 -11.93 9.22 -8.29
CA LEU A 322 -13.33 9.41 -7.89
C LEU A 322 -14.31 8.83 -8.91
N ASN A 323 -14.02 8.97 -10.21
CA ASN A 323 -14.85 8.44 -11.28
C ASN A 323 -14.86 6.90 -11.31
N VAL A 324 -13.68 6.27 -11.36
CA VAL A 324 -13.58 4.80 -11.31
C VAL A 324 -14.11 4.25 -9.99
N GLY A 325 -13.83 4.94 -8.87
CA GLY A 325 -14.34 4.56 -7.56
C GLY A 325 -15.86 4.54 -7.50
N GLN A 326 -16.54 5.53 -8.10
CA GLN A 326 -18.00 5.58 -8.11
C GLN A 326 -18.59 4.44 -8.95
N LYS A 327 -17.96 4.10 -10.09
CA LYS A 327 -18.38 2.97 -10.92
C LYS A 327 -18.20 1.63 -10.21
N VAL A 328 -17.07 1.45 -9.53
CA VAL A 328 -16.82 0.26 -8.70
C VAL A 328 -17.85 0.17 -7.58
N LEU A 329 -18.07 1.25 -6.82
CA LEU A 329 -19.04 1.31 -5.72
C LEU A 329 -20.46 0.96 -6.18
N SER A 330 -20.92 1.55 -7.29
CA SER A 330 -22.26 1.27 -7.84
C SER A 330 -22.44 -0.17 -8.31
N ASN A 331 -21.38 -0.84 -8.78
CA ASN A 331 -21.44 -2.26 -9.14
C ASN A 331 -21.41 -3.16 -7.91
N ILE A 332 -20.56 -2.86 -6.92
CA ILE A 332 -20.49 -3.61 -5.65
C ILE A 332 -21.83 -3.56 -4.90
N GLY A 333 -22.52 -2.42 -4.92
CA GLY A 333 -23.82 -2.24 -4.27
C GLY A 333 -24.95 -3.13 -4.81
N ARG A 334 -24.72 -3.84 -5.93
CA ARG A 334 -25.66 -4.84 -6.48
C ARG A 334 -25.46 -6.23 -5.88
N VAL A 335 -24.33 -6.47 -5.22
CA VAL A 335 -23.91 -7.77 -4.68
C VAL A 335 -23.88 -7.76 -3.15
N THR A 336 -23.55 -6.63 -2.54
CA THR A 336 -23.54 -6.47 -1.08
C THR A 336 -24.06 -5.08 -0.68
N SER A 337 -24.46 -4.95 0.58
CA SER A 337 -24.85 -3.66 1.15
C SER A 337 -23.68 -2.69 1.10
N LEU A 338 -23.97 -1.40 0.91
CA LEU A 338 -22.97 -0.35 0.98
C LEU A 338 -22.99 0.31 2.35
N HIS A 339 -21.82 0.52 2.94
CA HIS A 339 -21.69 1.32 4.15
C HIS A 339 -21.85 2.83 3.85
N LYS A 340 -21.40 3.27 2.66
CA LYS A 340 -21.64 4.61 2.11
C LYS A 340 -22.05 4.52 0.64
N SER A 341 -23.03 5.32 0.25
CA SER A 341 -23.57 5.35 -1.13
C SER A 341 -22.72 6.14 -2.12
N ARG A 342 -21.69 6.85 -1.63
CA ARG A 342 -20.74 7.66 -2.40
C ARG A 342 -19.31 7.25 -2.10
N VAL A 343 -18.40 7.56 -3.01
CA VAL A 343 -16.96 7.44 -2.75
C VAL A 343 -16.57 8.40 -1.62
N GLU A 344 -15.91 7.88 -0.61
CA GLU A 344 -15.36 8.68 0.49
C GLU A 344 -13.90 9.06 0.17
N GLN A 345 -13.34 10.02 0.90
CA GLN A 345 -11.95 10.41 0.74
C GLN A 345 -11.28 10.59 2.10
N ALA A 346 -10.02 10.19 2.19
CA ALA A 346 -9.16 10.42 3.35
C ALA A 346 -7.67 10.31 2.97
N GLY A 347 -6.79 10.60 3.92
CA GLY A 347 -5.33 10.64 3.70
C GLY A 347 -4.66 9.26 3.70
N PHE A 348 -5.13 8.32 2.88
CA PHE A 348 -4.52 6.98 2.75
C PHE A 348 -3.16 7.08 2.05
N MET A 349 -2.09 6.64 2.72
CA MET A 349 -0.73 6.69 2.19
C MET A 349 -0.57 5.81 0.94
N VAL A 350 -1.24 4.67 0.88
CA VAL A 350 -1.22 3.75 -0.27
C VAL A 350 -1.88 4.34 -1.53
N LEU A 351 -2.70 5.39 -1.38
CA LEU A 351 -3.37 6.06 -2.51
C LEU A 351 -2.62 7.31 -2.99
N LYS A 352 -1.48 7.65 -2.37
CA LYS A 352 -0.70 8.84 -2.70
C LYS A 352 0.15 8.62 -3.95
N SER A 353 -0.48 8.79 -5.13
CA SER A 353 0.18 8.70 -6.43
C SER A 353 -0.21 9.89 -7.35
N PRO A 354 0.77 10.62 -7.93
CA PRO A 354 0.49 11.77 -8.79
C PRO A 354 0.02 11.39 -10.19
N ASP A 355 0.40 10.22 -10.66
CA ASP A 355 0.32 9.79 -12.07
C ASP A 355 -0.57 8.56 -12.28
N ILE A 356 -1.06 7.94 -11.20
CA ILE A 356 -1.86 6.72 -11.26
C ILE A 356 -3.18 6.93 -10.50
N PRO A 357 -4.34 6.90 -11.17
CA PRO A 357 -5.63 6.82 -10.51
C PRO A 357 -5.63 5.65 -9.52
N SER A 358 -5.97 5.94 -8.27
CA SER A 358 -5.81 5.03 -7.13
C SER A 358 -7.06 5.03 -6.26
N ILE A 359 -7.63 3.85 -6.03
CA ILE A 359 -8.77 3.65 -5.13
C ILE A 359 -8.46 2.57 -4.09
N LEU A 360 -9.10 2.69 -2.93
CA LEU A 360 -9.13 1.63 -1.91
C LEU A 360 -10.56 1.11 -1.79
N VAL A 361 -10.73 -0.19 -1.89
CA VAL A 361 -12.03 -0.88 -1.83
C VAL A 361 -12.10 -1.64 -0.51
N GLU A 362 -12.93 -1.17 0.39
CA GLU A 362 -13.33 -1.91 1.58
C GLU A 362 -14.43 -2.88 1.19
N THR A 363 -14.11 -4.16 1.16
CA THR A 363 -15.02 -5.21 0.71
C THR A 363 -16.12 -5.54 1.72
N GLY A 364 -15.92 -5.15 2.98
CA GLY A 364 -16.82 -5.32 4.11
C GLY A 364 -16.03 -5.27 5.42
N PHE A 365 -16.71 -5.24 6.56
CA PHE A 365 -16.04 -5.16 7.87
C PHE A 365 -15.79 -6.56 8.46
N ILE A 366 -14.55 -7.05 8.49
CA ILE A 366 -14.25 -8.39 9.02
C ILE A 366 -14.51 -8.51 10.52
N SER A 367 -14.58 -7.38 11.24
CA SER A 367 -14.99 -7.34 12.66
C SER A 367 -16.45 -7.75 12.87
N ASN A 368 -17.29 -7.69 11.83
CA ASN A 368 -18.67 -8.16 11.87
C ASN A 368 -18.74 -9.64 11.50
N ALA A 369 -19.28 -10.47 12.39
CA ALA A 369 -19.28 -11.93 12.22
C ALA A 369 -19.99 -12.41 10.94
N ASN A 370 -21.07 -11.74 10.53
CA ASN A 370 -21.80 -12.11 9.31
C ASN A 370 -21.00 -11.73 8.06
N GLU A 371 -20.39 -10.55 8.06
CA GLU A 371 -19.53 -10.11 6.96
C GLU A 371 -18.27 -10.97 6.88
N ALA A 372 -17.63 -11.30 8.00
CA ALA A 372 -16.46 -12.20 8.05
C ALA A 372 -16.73 -13.56 7.39
N ASN A 373 -17.91 -14.14 7.65
CA ASN A 373 -18.34 -15.40 7.06
C ASN A 373 -18.55 -15.26 5.54
N LYS A 374 -19.19 -14.19 5.08
CA LYS A 374 -19.36 -13.92 3.65
C LYS A 374 -18.01 -13.70 2.97
N LEU A 375 -17.17 -12.84 3.52
CA LEU A 375 -15.84 -12.49 3.02
C LEU A 375 -14.92 -13.71 2.91
N SER A 376 -15.13 -14.73 3.74
CA SER A 376 -14.39 -16.00 3.68
C SER A 376 -14.92 -16.98 2.64
N SER A 377 -16.12 -16.74 2.08
CA SER A 377 -16.75 -17.64 1.11
C SER A 377 -16.29 -17.36 -0.32
N ALA A 378 -15.90 -18.40 -1.06
CA ALA A 378 -15.42 -18.28 -2.43
C ALA A 378 -16.45 -17.65 -3.38
N SER A 379 -17.74 -17.96 -3.20
CA SER A 379 -18.82 -17.41 -4.02
C SER A 379 -18.96 -15.90 -3.84
N HIS A 380 -18.86 -15.39 -2.61
CA HIS A 380 -18.90 -13.95 -2.35
C HIS A 380 -17.64 -13.25 -2.85
N GLN A 381 -16.45 -13.83 -2.64
CA GLN A 381 -15.19 -13.29 -3.17
C GLN A 381 -15.24 -13.18 -4.71
N GLN A 382 -15.77 -14.20 -5.40
CA GLN A 382 -15.99 -14.16 -6.85
C GLN A 382 -16.97 -13.07 -7.28
N ALA A 383 -18.06 -12.88 -6.53
CA ALA A 383 -19.07 -11.87 -6.83
C ALA A 383 -18.55 -10.44 -6.61
N LEU A 384 -17.75 -10.22 -5.55
CA LEU A 384 -17.07 -8.96 -5.27
C LEU A 384 -16.06 -8.64 -6.39
N ALA A 385 -15.17 -9.58 -6.71
CA ALA A 385 -14.20 -9.42 -7.80
C ALA A 385 -14.87 -9.13 -9.14
N ARG A 386 -15.99 -9.80 -9.46
CA ARG A 386 -16.78 -9.53 -10.67
C ARG A 386 -17.35 -8.13 -10.69
N SER A 387 -17.83 -7.64 -9.55
CA SER A 387 -18.39 -6.30 -9.41
C SER A 387 -17.31 -5.23 -9.57
N ILE A 388 -16.13 -5.43 -8.97
CA ILE A 388 -14.97 -4.54 -9.13
C ILE A 388 -14.53 -4.52 -10.60
N ASN A 389 -14.31 -5.70 -11.21
CA ASN A 389 -13.93 -5.80 -12.62
C ASN A 389 -14.96 -5.10 -13.55
N SER A 390 -16.26 -5.26 -13.28
CA SER A 390 -17.31 -4.59 -14.05
C SER A 390 -17.24 -3.06 -13.94
N GLY A 391 -16.98 -2.52 -12.73
CA GLY A 391 -16.77 -1.09 -12.52
C GLY A 391 -15.51 -0.55 -13.23
N VAL A 392 -14.40 -1.30 -13.17
CA VAL A 392 -13.14 -0.97 -13.86
C VAL A 392 -13.33 -0.99 -15.38
N LYS A 393 -13.97 -2.02 -15.93
CA LYS A 393 -14.31 -2.09 -17.36
C LYS A 393 -15.19 -0.92 -17.78
N GLN A 394 -16.23 -0.61 -17.00
CA GLN A 394 -17.10 0.52 -17.28
C GLN A 394 -16.34 1.85 -17.29
N PHE A 395 -15.36 2.03 -16.39
CA PHE A 395 -14.51 3.21 -16.37
C PHE A 395 -13.68 3.33 -17.64
N PHE A 396 -12.95 2.27 -17.98
CA PHE A 396 -12.01 2.27 -19.09
C PHE A 396 -12.67 2.19 -20.47
N GLN A 397 -13.90 1.67 -20.58
CA GLN A 397 -14.67 1.79 -21.82
C GLN A 397 -15.09 3.24 -22.08
N GLN A 398 -15.29 4.05 -21.04
CA GLN A 398 -15.63 5.47 -21.16
C GLN A 398 -14.38 6.35 -21.31
N ASN A 399 -13.30 6.00 -20.62
CA ASN A 399 -12.05 6.77 -20.56
C ASN A 399 -10.84 5.86 -20.89
N PRO A 400 -10.77 5.23 -22.07
CA PRO A 400 -9.63 4.38 -22.38
C PRO A 400 -8.36 5.22 -22.57
N PRO A 401 -7.24 4.85 -21.91
CA PRO A 401 -5.95 5.51 -22.11
C PRO A 401 -5.49 5.39 -23.55
N GLN A 402 -4.74 6.38 -24.05
CA GLN A 402 -4.31 6.37 -25.44
C GLN A 402 -3.44 5.15 -25.78
N GLY A 403 -3.55 4.71 -27.03
CA GLY A 403 -2.81 3.57 -27.57
C GLY A 403 -3.16 2.21 -26.96
N THR A 404 -4.20 2.11 -26.14
CA THR A 404 -4.72 0.84 -25.62
C THR A 404 -5.64 0.14 -26.62
N TYR A 405 -5.84 -1.16 -26.46
CA TYR A 405 -6.79 -1.93 -27.29
C TYR A 405 -8.22 -1.38 -27.15
N ILE A 406 -8.60 -0.93 -25.95
CA ILE A 406 -9.91 -0.35 -25.68
C ILE A 406 -10.06 1.02 -26.37
N ALA A 407 -9.01 1.85 -26.39
CA ALA A 407 -9.01 3.09 -27.15
C ALA A 407 -9.19 2.82 -28.65
N TRP A 408 -8.45 1.84 -29.19
CA TRP A 408 -8.62 1.44 -30.59
C TRP A 408 -10.06 0.97 -30.90
N LEU A 409 -10.67 0.16 -30.04
CA LEU A 409 -12.06 -0.26 -30.21
C LEU A 409 -13.03 0.92 -30.24
N ARG A 410 -12.85 1.89 -29.34
CA ARG A 410 -13.65 3.12 -29.29
C ARG A 410 -13.49 3.94 -30.57
N ASP A 411 -12.26 4.14 -31.00
CA ASP A 411 -11.94 4.97 -32.16
C ASP A 411 -12.47 4.33 -33.46
N ASN A 412 -12.54 3.00 -33.52
CA ASN A 412 -13.12 2.24 -34.64
C ASN A 412 -14.64 2.01 -34.51
N GLY A 413 -15.33 2.74 -33.64
CA GLY A 413 -16.79 2.67 -33.46
C GLY A 413 -17.32 1.35 -32.88
N LYS A 414 -16.45 0.50 -32.32
CA LYS A 414 -16.81 -0.81 -31.74
C LYS A 414 -17.22 -0.74 -30.26
N LEU A 415 -17.02 0.41 -29.61
CA LEU A 415 -17.54 0.70 -28.29
C LEU A 415 -18.44 1.92 -28.36
N ALA A 416 -19.54 1.90 -27.60
CA ALA A 416 -20.40 3.06 -27.44
C ALA A 416 -19.56 4.23 -26.93
N GLN A 417 -19.57 5.33 -27.68
CA GLN A 417 -18.84 6.52 -27.26
C GLN A 417 -19.50 7.03 -25.97
N GLY A 418 -18.75 7.01 -24.87
CA GLY A 418 -19.15 7.67 -23.62
C GLY A 418 -19.46 9.15 -23.88
N PRO A 419 -20.09 9.86 -22.93
CA PRO A 419 -20.45 11.26 -23.12
C PRO A 419 -19.22 12.03 -23.63
N ARG A 420 -19.33 12.53 -24.87
CA ARG A 420 -18.35 13.40 -25.51
C ARG A 420 -18.29 14.76 -24.81
N ASN A 421 -18.91 14.92 -23.65
CA ASN A 421 -19.30 16.17 -23.04
C ASN A 421 -18.92 16.12 -21.56
N HIS A 422 -18.05 17.03 -21.14
CA HIS A 422 -17.58 17.18 -19.78
C HIS A 422 -18.15 18.48 -19.21
N VAL A 423 -18.99 18.37 -18.19
CA VAL A 423 -19.49 19.54 -17.46
C VAL A 423 -18.44 19.96 -16.44
N VAL A 424 -17.87 21.15 -16.65
CA VAL A 424 -16.83 21.75 -15.80
C VAL A 424 -17.34 21.90 -14.38
N ARG A 425 -16.56 21.41 -13.42
CA ARG A 425 -16.79 21.49 -11.98
C ARG A 425 -15.88 22.52 -11.34
N SER A 426 -16.24 22.92 -10.12
CA SER A 426 -15.42 23.85 -9.32
C SER A 426 -13.98 23.34 -9.19
N GLY A 427 -13.02 24.20 -9.51
CA GLY A 427 -11.59 23.91 -9.44
C GLY A 427 -10.99 23.21 -10.65
N GLU A 428 -11.76 22.90 -11.71
CA GLU A 428 -11.22 22.32 -12.94
C GLU A 428 -10.67 23.39 -13.89
N THR A 429 -9.47 23.12 -14.45
CA THR A 429 -8.84 23.95 -15.48
C THR A 429 -8.73 23.19 -16.80
N LEU A 430 -8.55 23.90 -17.92
CA LEU A 430 -8.37 23.26 -19.22
C LEU A 430 -7.16 22.32 -19.24
N ALA A 431 -6.08 22.69 -18.54
CA ALA A 431 -4.90 21.84 -18.37
C ALA A 431 -5.22 20.54 -17.61
N MET A 432 -6.02 20.62 -16.54
CA MET A 432 -6.44 19.44 -15.79
C MET A 432 -7.33 18.51 -16.60
N LEU A 433 -8.24 19.06 -17.41
CA LEU A 433 -9.11 18.26 -18.27
C LEU A 433 -8.32 17.62 -19.41
N ALA A 434 -7.38 18.36 -20.00
CA ALA A 434 -6.46 17.82 -20.99
C ALA A 434 -5.64 16.65 -20.40
N ALA A 435 -5.07 16.82 -19.19
CA ALA A 435 -4.38 15.73 -18.50
C ALA A 435 -5.31 14.54 -18.18
N ARG A 436 -6.52 14.79 -17.69
CA ARG A 436 -7.52 13.76 -17.36
C ARG A 436 -7.87 12.90 -18.57
N TYR A 437 -8.08 13.53 -19.72
CA TYR A 437 -8.47 12.85 -20.95
C TYR A 437 -7.26 12.43 -21.80
N ASP A 438 -6.04 12.59 -21.28
CA ASP A 438 -4.78 12.30 -21.98
C ASP A 438 -4.73 12.99 -23.35
N MET A 439 -4.93 14.31 -23.38
CA MET A 439 -5.03 15.13 -24.60
C MET A 439 -4.11 16.33 -24.54
N ASN A 440 -3.71 16.85 -25.70
CA ASN A 440 -3.07 18.15 -25.77
C ASN A 440 -4.10 19.25 -25.45
N ILE A 441 -3.73 20.20 -24.60
CA ILE A 441 -4.54 21.39 -24.27
C ILE A 441 -5.01 22.11 -25.54
N ALA A 442 -4.16 22.21 -26.57
CA ALA A 442 -4.50 22.85 -27.83
C ALA A 442 -5.63 22.12 -28.57
N THR A 443 -5.64 20.78 -28.55
CA THR A 443 -6.70 19.95 -29.14
C THR A 443 -8.02 20.14 -28.39
N LEU A 444 -7.98 20.15 -27.05
CA LEU A 444 -9.17 20.37 -26.25
C LEU A 444 -9.72 21.79 -26.41
N ARG A 445 -8.83 22.79 -26.52
CA ARG A 445 -9.18 24.19 -26.76
C ARG A 445 -9.87 24.39 -28.10
N SER A 446 -9.26 23.86 -29.17
CA SER A 446 -9.76 23.98 -30.55
C SER A 446 -11.09 23.23 -30.72
N ALA A 447 -11.23 22.02 -30.16
CA ALA A 447 -12.48 21.26 -30.24
C ALA A 447 -13.67 21.93 -29.54
N ASN A 448 -13.41 22.88 -28.65
CA ASN A 448 -14.41 23.62 -27.89
C ASN A 448 -14.49 25.11 -28.26
N ASN A 449 -13.78 25.54 -29.30
CA ASN A 449 -13.72 26.94 -29.74
C ASN A 449 -13.37 27.92 -28.59
N LEU A 450 -12.54 27.48 -27.65
CA LEU A 450 -12.17 28.30 -26.49
C LEU A 450 -11.12 29.33 -26.89
N LYS A 451 -11.37 30.60 -26.55
CA LYS A 451 -10.42 31.70 -26.80
C LYS A 451 -9.35 31.81 -25.70
N THR A 452 -9.64 31.30 -24.51
CA THR A 452 -8.78 31.31 -23.33
C THR A 452 -8.81 29.94 -22.65
N ASP A 453 -7.94 29.73 -21.65
CA ASP A 453 -7.93 28.52 -20.82
C ASP A 453 -8.90 28.58 -19.63
N GLU A 454 -9.66 29.67 -19.52
CA GLU A 454 -10.65 29.86 -18.47
C GLU A 454 -11.91 29.04 -18.76
N LEU A 455 -12.34 28.28 -17.76
CA LEU A 455 -13.54 27.45 -17.82
C LEU A 455 -14.55 27.93 -16.79
N LYS A 456 -15.83 27.96 -17.17
CA LYS A 456 -16.93 28.31 -16.27
C LYS A 456 -17.51 27.06 -15.64
N ILE A 457 -17.80 27.10 -14.34
CA ILE A 457 -18.53 26.00 -13.67
C ILE A 457 -19.87 25.79 -14.40
N GLY A 458 -20.18 24.54 -14.73
CA GLY A 458 -21.37 24.16 -15.50
C GLY A 458 -21.20 24.24 -17.02
N GLN A 459 -20.05 24.73 -17.52
CA GLN A 459 -19.75 24.74 -18.96
C GLN A 459 -19.59 23.31 -19.48
N ASP A 460 -20.27 22.99 -20.57
CA ASP A 460 -20.12 21.70 -21.24
C ASP A 460 -18.98 21.77 -22.27
N LEU A 461 -18.01 20.86 -22.14
CA LEU A 461 -16.86 20.74 -23.04
C LEU A 461 -16.93 19.44 -23.83
N ARG A 462 -16.90 19.57 -25.15
CA ARG A 462 -16.69 18.48 -26.08
C ARG A 462 -15.28 17.89 -25.92
N ILE A 463 -15.17 16.61 -25.59
CA ILE A 463 -13.93 15.85 -25.53
C ILE A 463 -13.76 15.09 -26.87
N PRO A 464 -12.85 15.51 -27.75
CA PRO A 464 -12.67 14.87 -29.07
C PRO A 464 -12.02 13.48 -28.95
N SER A 465 -12.17 12.65 -29.99
CA SER A 465 -11.51 11.35 -30.09
C SER A 465 -10.03 11.48 -30.49
N SER A 466 -9.22 10.46 -30.18
CA SER A 466 -7.77 10.40 -30.41
C SER A 466 -7.37 10.62 -31.88
N GLU A 467 -8.18 10.17 -32.85
CA GLU A 467 -7.92 10.38 -34.29
C GLU A 467 -7.84 11.84 -34.71
N VAL A 468 -8.55 12.75 -34.03
CA VAL A 468 -8.53 14.19 -34.35
C VAL A 468 -7.31 14.88 -33.73
N ALA A 469 -6.71 14.30 -32.69
CA ALA A 469 -5.55 14.85 -32.01
C ALA A 469 -4.23 14.68 -32.80
N THR A 470 -4.19 13.73 -33.73
CA THR A 470 -3.02 13.45 -34.59
C THR A 470 -3.04 14.15 -35.95
N GLN A 471 -4.10 14.90 -36.28
CA GLN A 471 -4.28 15.54 -37.59
C GLN A 471 -4.12 17.08 -37.59
N GLN A 472 -3.59 17.69 -36.52
CA GLN A 472 -3.34 19.14 -36.47
C GLN A 472 -1.97 19.48 -35.91
#